data_AF-A0A7X3PQ92-F1
#
_entry.id   AF-A0A7X3PQ92-F1
#
_cell.length_a   1.000
_cell.length_b   1.000
_cell.length_c   1.000
_cell.angle_alpha   90.00
_cell.angle_beta   90.00
_cell.angle_gamma   90.00
#
_symmetry.space_group_name_H-M   'P 1'
#
loop_
_entity.id
_entity.type
_entity.pdbx_description
1 polymer ?
#
loop_
_entity_poly.entity_id
_entity_poly.type
_entity_poly.pdbx_seq_one_letter_code
_entity_poly.pdbx_strand_id
1 'polypeptide(L)'
;MIRHLCKLAWNRKRANALTAFQIFISFLIVFITASLAVDKANTYRQPLGFSYEDRWVVEFREDRARPAPSEAEVPNRRQIYQTLEEFDWVESVAAVDRAAIPYGFTRYGFDIGGQMVYHGYVSDELHEVFDLELVSGRWFSEEDAALDWEPLVITQPLSEELFGHEDPIGQQIEEWGGDDRDG
;
A
#
# COMPACT_ATOMS: atom_id res chain seq x y z
N MET A 1 -2.95 -48.99 -32.46
CA MET A 1 -3.37 -49.22 -31.06
C MET A 1 -4.31 -48.13 -30.53
N ILE A 2 -4.02 -46.84 -30.71
CA ILE A 2 -4.91 -45.70 -30.33
C ILE A 2 -6.35 -45.82 -30.85
N ARG A 3 -6.56 -46.20 -32.11
CA ARG A 3 -7.90 -46.40 -32.69
C ARG A 3 -8.73 -47.45 -31.96
N HIS A 4 -8.10 -48.48 -31.40
CA HIS A 4 -8.76 -49.56 -30.69
C HIS A 4 -9.19 -49.13 -29.28
N LEU A 5 -8.35 -48.33 -28.62
CA LEU A 5 -8.64 -47.71 -27.32
C LEU A 5 -9.79 -46.70 -27.43
N CYS A 6 -9.79 -45.83 -28.45
CA CYS A 6 -10.90 -44.91 -28.69
C CYS A 6 -12.22 -45.65 -28.98
N LYS A 7 -12.17 -46.78 -29.69
CA LYS A 7 -13.36 -47.60 -30.01
C LYS A 7 -13.93 -48.30 -28.77
N LEU A 8 -13.07 -48.79 -27.87
CA LEU A 8 -13.48 -49.34 -26.56
C LEU A 8 -14.03 -48.24 -25.64
N ALA A 9 -13.38 -47.07 -25.61
CA ALA A 9 -13.83 -45.91 -24.84
C ALA A 9 -15.23 -45.45 -25.26
N TRP A 10 -15.49 -45.48 -26.57
CA TRP A 10 -16.78 -45.14 -27.19
C TRP A 10 -17.88 -46.19 -27.00
N ASN A 11 -17.56 -47.42 -26.62
CA ASN A 11 -18.56 -48.49 -26.44
C ASN A 11 -19.20 -48.47 -25.03
N ARG A 12 -18.53 -47.86 -24.04
CA ARG A 12 -19.00 -47.65 -22.66
C ARG A 12 -19.11 -46.16 -22.30
N LYS A 13 -19.73 -45.37 -23.18
CA LYS A 13 -19.73 -43.90 -23.15
C LYS A 13 -20.10 -43.28 -21.79
N ARG A 14 -21.10 -43.82 -21.08
CA ARG A 14 -21.59 -43.25 -19.82
C ARG A 14 -20.58 -43.41 -18.67
N ALA A 15 -19.97 -44.59 -18.53
CA ALA A 15 -18.99 -44.85 -17.49
C ALA A 15 -17.66 -44.12 -17.77
N ASN A 16 -17.20 -44.16 -19.03
CA ASN A 16 -15.95 -43.49 -19.41
C ASN A 16 -16.08 -41.96 -19.43
N ALA A 17 -17.26 -41.41 -19.72
CA ALA A 17 -17.49 -39.97 -19.62
C ALA A 17 -17.44 -39.48 -18.18
N LEU A 18 -18.00 -40.24 -17.22
CA LEU A 18 -17.94 -39.87 -15.80
C LEU A 18 -16.49 -39.84 -15.29
N THR A 19 -15.69 -40.86 -15.63
CA THR A 19 -14.27 -40.89 -15.27
C THR A 19 -13.47 -39.79 -15.95
N ALA A 20 -13.70 -39.54 -17.25
CA ALA A 20 -13.05 -38.44 -17.95
C ALA A 20 -13.42 -37.07 -17.35
N PHE A 21 -14.67 -36.88 -16.97
CA PHE A 21 -15.14 -35.66 -16.31
C PHE A 21 -14.52 -35.49 -14.91
N GLN A 22 -14.37 -36.57 -14.14
CA GLN A 22 -13.67 -36.51 -12.86
C GLN A 22 -12.20 -36.11 -13.04
N ILE A 23 -11.49 -36.74 -13.98
CA ILE A 23 -10.09 -36.37 -14.29
C ILE A 23 -10.01 -34.91 -14.75
N PHE A 24 -10.97 -34.46 -15.55
CA PHE A 24 -11.05 -33.06 -15.98
C PHE A 24 -11.24 -32.09 -14.81
N ILE A 25 -12.14 -32.41 -13.86
CA ILE A 25 -12.33 -31.60 -12.65
C ILE A 25 -11.05 -31.60 -11.79
N SER A 26 -10.44 -32.77 -11.57
CA SER A 26 -9.17 -32.85 -10.82
C SER A 26 -8.07 -32.02 -11.47
N PHE A 27 -7.96 -32.07 -12.80
CA PHE A 27 -7.05 -31.22 -13.56
C PHE A 27 -7.38 -29.74 -13.38
N LEU A 28 -8.66 -29.34 -13.48
CA LEU A 28 -9.08 -27.95 -13.34
C LEU A 28 -8.75 -27.39 -11.94
N ILE A 29 -8.99 -28.17 -10.89
CA ILE A 29 -8.65 -27.78 -9.51
C ILE A 29 -7.14 -27.56 -9.39
N VAL A 30 -6.33 -28.52 -9.83
CA VAL A 30 -4.86 -28.39 -9.75
C VAL A 30 -4.37 -27.21 -10.59
N PHE A 31 -4.94 -27.02 -11.78
CA PHE A 31 -4.58 -25.90 -12.66
C PHE A 31 -4.91 -24.55 -12.04
N ILE A 32 -6.11 -24.38 -11.48
CA ILE A 32 -6.52 -23.13 -10.81
C ILE A 32 -5.62 -22.87 -9.60
N THR A 33 -5.37 -23.88 -8.76
CA THR A 33 -4.47 -23.74 -7.60
C THR A 33 -3.06 -23.37 -8.03
N ALA A 34 -2.53 -23.99 -9.08
CA ALA A 34 -1.20 -23.67 -9.61
C ALA A 34 -1.14 -22.25 -10.17
N SER A 35 -2.17 -21.81 -10.91
CA SER A 35 -2.25 -20.44 -11.44
C SER A 35 -2.26 -19.42 -10.30
N LEU A 36 -3.12 -19.61 -9.30
CA LEU A 36 -3.18 -18.73 -8.13
C LEU A 36 -1.85 -18.72 -7.36
N ALA A 37 -1.18 -19.87 -7.25
CA ALA A 37 0.13 -19.95 -6.60
C ALA A 37 1.19 -19.16 -7.37
N VAL A 38 1.19 -19.22 -8.70
CA VAL A 38 2.09 -18.44 -9.56
C VAL A 38 1.79 -16.95 -9.44
N ASP A 39 0.52 -16.55 -9.51
CA ASP A 39 0.12 -15.14 -9.38
C ASP A 39 0.55 -14.57 -8.03
N LYS A 40 0.31 -15.30 -6.94
CA LYS A 40 0.74 -14.89 -5.60
C LYS A 40 2.26 -14.88 -5.44
N ALA A 41 2.97 -15.83 -6.05
CA ALA A 41 4.43 -15.84 -6.03
C ALA A 41 5.02 -14.66 -6.82
N ASN A 42 4.40 -14.28 -7.93
CA ASN A 42 4.81 -13.11 -8.72
C ASN A 42 4.59 -11.82 -7.92
N THR A 43 3.40 -11.63 -7.34
CA THR A 43 3.12 -10.48 -6.47
C THR A 43 4.07 -10.42 -5.26
N TYR A 44 4.39 -11.56 -4.64
CA TYR A 44 5.32 -11.60 -3.51
C TYR A 44 6.76 -11.22 -3.89
N ARG A 45 7.15 -11.41 -5.14
CA ARG A 45 8.50 -11.08 -5.65
C ARG A 45 8.59 -9.67 -6.23
N GLN A 46 7.47 -8.94 -6.34
CA GLN A 46 7.51 -7.56 -6.79
C GLN A 46 8.28 -6.71 -5.77
N PRO A 47 9.13 -5.78 -6.22
CA PRO A 47 9.77 -4.85 -5.32
C PRO A 47 8.68 -4.04 -4.61
N LEU A 48 8.76 -3.94 -3.29
CA LEU A 48 7.76 -3.23 -2.49
C LEU A 48 7.81 -1.71 -2.69
N GLY A 49 8.95 -1.18 -3.14
CA GLY A 49 9.19 0.26 -3.29
C GLY A 49 9.40 0.99 -1.96
N PHE A 50 9.44 0.25 -0.86
CA PHE A 50 9.77 0.70 0.48
C PHE A 50 10.39 -0.48 1.25
N SER A 51 11.21 -0.15 2.22
CA SER A 51 11.80 -1.12 3.15
C SER A 51 10.93 -1.20 4.41
N TYR A 52 10.74 -2.39 4.98
CA TYR A 52 9.93 -2.59 6.20
C TYR A 52 10.71 -3.25 7.35
N GLU A 53 11.90 -3.78 7.06
CA GLU A 53 12.75 -4.48 8.02
C GLU A 53 13.33 -3.48 9.03
N ASP A 54 13.51 -3.90 10.28
CA ASP A 54 14.11 -3.10 11.36
C ASP A 54 13.46 -1.73 11.66
N ARG A 55 12.16 -1.59 11.38
CA ARG A 55 11.37 -0.38 11.66
C ARG A 55 10.39 -0.54 12.80
N TRP A 56 10.25 0.51 13.59
CA TRP A 56 9.39 0.53 14.77
C TRP A 56 8.32 1.60 14.64
N VAL A 57 7.06 1.21 14.85
CA VAL A 57 5.95 2.15 14.98
C VAL A 57 5.68 2.37 16.45
N VAL A 58 5.91 3.59 16.93
CA VAL A 58 5.59 4.01 18.29
C VAL A 58 4.31 4.81 18.26
N GLU A 59 3.28 4.31 18.94
CA GLU A 59 2.00 4.99 19.05
C GLU A 59 1.78 5.52 20.46
N PHE A 60 1.63 6.84 20.58
CA PHE A 60 1.21 7.47 21.83
C PHE A 60 -0.31 7.38 21.95
N ARG A 61 -0.78 6.46 22.78
CA ARG A 61 -2.20 6.35 23.11
C ARG A 61 -2.50 7.19 24.34
N GLU A 62 -3.35 8.18 24.18
CA GLU A 62 -3.91 8.90 25.32
C GLU A 62 -4.78 7.95 26.15
N ASP A 63 -4.55 7.95 27.46
CA ASP A 63 -5.39 7.23 28.39
C ASP A 63 -6.74 7.95 28.50
N ARG A 64 -7.77 7.37 27.88
CA ARG A 64 -9.13 7.91 27.86
C ARG A 64 -9.76 8.07 29.26
N ALA A 65 -9.18 7.45 30.29
CA ALA A 65 -9.65 7.61 31.68
C ALA A 65 -9.05 8.85 32.38
N ARG A 66 -8.02 9.47 31.80
CA ARG A 66 -7.44 10.72 32.30
C ARG A 66 -8.13 11.93 31.65
N PRO A 67 -8.30 13.05 32.37
CA PRO A 67 -8.64 14.32 31.74
C PRO A 67 -7.64 14.61 30.61
N ALA A 68 -8.12 15.19 29.51
CA ALA A 68 -7.26 15.59 28.40
C ALA A 68 -6.07 16.39 28.97
N PRO A 69 -4.83 16.01 28.64
CA PRO A 69 -3.66 16.72 29.14
C PRO A 69 -3.79 18.20 28.76
N SER A 70 -3.40 19.10 29.67
CA SER A 70 -3.29 20.51 29.32
C SER A 70 -2.29 20.67 28.16
N GLU A 71 -2.41 21.71 27.33
CA GLU A 71 -1.45 21.96 26.21
C GLU A 71 0.02 21.95 26.67
N ALA A 72 0.28 22.27 27.94
CA ALA A 72 1.61 22.21 28.56
C ALA A 72 2.10 20.79 28.93
N GLU A 73 1.20 19.81 29.03
CA GLU A 73 1.49 18.41 29.35
C GLU A 73 1.60 17.52 28.11
N VAL A 74 1.12 17.97 26.95
CA VAL A 74 1.37 17.30 25.67
C VAL A 74 2.88 17.45 25.40
N PRO A 75 3.66 16.35 25.39
CA PRO A 75 5.07 16.45 25.08
C PRO A 75 5.21 17.12 23.71
N ASN A 76 6.05 18.14 23.62
CA ASN A 76 6.32 18.76 22.33
C ASN A 76 6.82 17.66 21.39
N ARG A 77 6.06 17.37 20.33
CA ARG A 77 6.40 16.31 19.36
C ARG A 77 7.84 16.45 18.87
N ARG A 78 8.29 17.70 18.68
CA ARG A 78 9.67 18.04 18.30
C ARG A 78 10.71 17.56 19.32
N GLN A 79 10.41 17.64 20.62
CA GLN A 79 11.30 17.15 21.68
C GLN A 79 11.38 15.61 21.69
N ILE A 80 10.26 14.93 21.41
CA ILE A 80 10.27 13.46 21.24
C ILE A 80 11.18 13.08 20.06
N TYR A 81 11.04 13.74 18.91
CA TYR A 81 11.89 13.48 17.74
C TYR A 81 13.37 13.67 18.05
N GLN A 82 13.74 14.83 18.60
CA GLN A 82 15.12 15.12 18.98
C GLN A 82 15.68 14.08 19.97
N THR A 83 14.88 13.66 20.95
CA THR A 83 15.32 12.65 21.92
C THR A 83 15.51 11.27 21.26
N LEU A 84 14.70 10.92 20.28
CA LEU A 84 14.83 9.66 19.54
C LEU A 84 16.07 9.67 18.63
N GLU A 85 16.34 10.81 17.98
CA GLU A 85 17.52 11.02 17.14
C GLU A 85 18.85 11.02 17.93
N GLU A 86 18.82 11.29 19.23
CA GLU A 86 20.01 11.22 20.11
C GLU A 86 20.53 9.78 20.32
N PHE A 87 19.73 8.75 20.02
CA PHE A 87 20.15 7.37 20.19
C PHE A 87 20.98 6.89 19.00
N ASP A 88 22.21 6.41 19.26
CA ASP A 88 23.13 5.90 18.22
C ASP A 88 22.57 4.75 17.34
N TRP A 89 21.50 4.08 17.78
CA TRP A 89 20.86 2.97 17.06
C TRP A 89 19.61 3.39 16.26
N VAL A 90 19.22 4.66 16.33
CA VAL A 90 18.13 5.23 15.55
C VAL A 90 18.73 5.97 14.36
N GLU A 91 18.46 5.48 13.15
CA GLU A 91 19.01 6.09 11.93
C GLU A 91 18.20 7.31 11.47
N SER A 92 16.88 7.23 11.57
CA SER A 92 15.96 8.30 11.18
C SER A 92 14.61 8.15 11.89
N VAL A 93 13.86 9.25 11.99
CA VAL A 93 12.54 9.28 12.62
C VAL A 93 11.60 10.11 11.75
N ALA A 94 10.36 9.64 11.58
CA ALA A 94 9.34 10.37 10.85
C ALA A 94 8.01 10.36 11.61
N ALA A 95 7.22 11.41 11.40
CA ALA A 95 5.82 11.45 11.79
C ALA A 95 4.96 10.81 10.70
N VAL A 96 4.00 9.97 11.10
CA VAL A 96 3.02 9.42 10.18
C VAL A 96 1.65 9.38 10.82
N ASP A 97 0.65 9.66 10.01
CA ASP A 97 -0.71 9.24 10.30
C ASP A 97 -0.84 7.72 10.16
N ARG A 98 -1.78 7.16 10.93
CA ARG A 98 -2.07 5.72 10.90
C ARG A 98 -2.40 5.18 9.50
N ALA A 99 -2.93 6.02 8.62
CA ALA A 99 -3.28 5.64 7.25
C ALA A 99 -2.07 5.57 6.30
N ALA A 100 -0.96 6.24 6.64
CA ALA A 100 0.28 6.21 5.86
C ALA A 100 1.20 5.03 6.23
N ILE A 101 0.88 4.28 7.30
CA ILE A 101 1.69 3.14 7.74
C ILE A 101 1.45 1.94 6.79
N PRO A 102 2.51 1.39 6.16
CA PRO A 102 2.39 0.19 5.35
C PRO A 102 1.79 -0.97 6.15
N TYR A 103 0.90 -1.72 5.50
CA TYR A 103 0.15 -2.83 6.13
C TYR A 103 -0.74 -2.43 7.32
N GLY A 104 -0.97 -1.13 7.52
CA GLY A 104 -1.94 -0.60 8.47
C GLY A 104 -3.36 -1.01 8.12
N PHE A 105 -4.20 -1.14 9.15
CA PHE A 105 -5.63 -1.44 9.00
C PHE A 105 -6.46 -0.19 8.69
N THR A 106 -6.01 0.98 9.14
CA THR A 106 -6.68 2.26 8.89
C THR A 106 -6.35 2.73 7.48
N ARG A 107 -7.38 3.07 6.71
CA ARG A 107 -7.25 3.65 5.38
C ARG A 107 -8.32 4.72 5.20
N TYR A 108 -7.92 5.92 4.80
CA TYR A 108 -8.85 6.98 4.41
C TYR A 108 -8.87 7.02 2.90
N GLY A 109 -9.94 6.47 2.32
CA GLY A 109 -10.11 6.37 0.88
C GLY A 109 -11.05 7.45 0.37
N PHE A 110 -10.73 8.00 -0.79
CA PHE A 110 -11.57 8.95 -1.51
C PHE A 110 -11.60 8.56 -2.98
N ASP A 111 -12.70 8.89 -3.66
CA ASP A 111 -12.84 8.63 -5.09
C ASP A 111 -12.20 9.79 -5.86
N ILE A 112 -11.40 9.47 -6.86
CA ILE A 112 -10.89 10.40 -7.86
C ILE A 112 -11.24 9.82 -9.21
N GLY A 113 -12.25 10.37 -9.88
CA GLY A 113 -12.64 9.94 -11.22
C GLY A 113 -13.01 8.45 -11.33
N GLY A 114 -13.62 7.88 -10.27
CA GLY A 114 -13.99 6.45 -10.18
C GLY A 114 -12.90 5.55 -9.60
N GLN A 115 -11.77 6.11 -9.18
CA GLN A 115 -10.66 5.38 -8.57
C GLN A 115 -10.55 5.64 -7.08
N MET A 116 -10.47 4.57 -6.29
CA MET A 116 -10.35 4.66 -4.84
C MET A 116 -8.89 4.90 -4.46
N VAL A 117 -8.57 6.11 -4.05
CA VAL A 117 -7.23 6.56 -3.65
C VAL A 117 -7.13 6.64 -2.14
N TYR A 118 -6.01 6.22 -1.57
CA TYR A 118 -5.73 6.31 -0.14
C TYR A 118 -4.60 7.29 0.11
N HIS A 119 -4.76 8.18 1.09
CA HIS A 119 -3.74 9.13 1.51
C HIS A 119 -3.46 9.04 3.02
N GLY A 120 -2.39 9.69 3.43
CA GLY A 120 -2.09 9.98 4.83
C GLY A 120 -1.06 11.09 4.93
N TYR A 121 -1.10 11.83 6.04
CA TYR A 121 -0.14 12.90 6.32
C TYR A 121 1.12 12.34 6.96
N VAL A 122 2.25 12.89 6.55
CA VAL A 122 3.57 12.39 6.91
C VAL A 122 4.52 13.58 7.10
N SER A 123 5.59 13.41 7.88
CA SER A 123 6.68 14.39 7.88
C SER A 123 7.62 14.18 6.69
N ASP A 124 8.41 15.20 6.40
CA ASP A 124 9.31 15.24 5.24
C ASP A 124 10.30 14.07 5.24
N GLU A 125 10.72 13.59 6.41
CA GLU A 125 11.73 12.54 6.61
C GLU A 125 11.21 11.12 6.34
N LEU A 126 9.92 10.94 6.03
CA LEU A 126 9.35 9.60 5.81
C LEU A 126 10.11 8.79 4.77
N HIS A 127 10.53 9.47 3.69
CA HIS A 127 11.23 8.84 2.59
C HIS A 127 12.57 8.23 3.04
N GLU A 128 13.23 8.84 4.03
CA GLU A 128 14.45 8.31 4.64
C GLU A 128 14.13 7.11 5.53
N VAL A 129 13.07 7.19 6.36
CA VAL A 129 12.67 6.08 7.23
C VAL A 129 12.32 4.84 6.43
N PHE A 130 11.61 4.98 5.30
CA PHE A 130 11.15 3.85 4.49
C PHE A 130 12.05 3.52 3.28
N ASP A 131 13.20 4.19 3.13
CA ASP A 131 14.08 4.09 1.95
C ASP A 131 13.30 4.23 0.63
N LEU A 132 12.43 5.22 0.54
CA LEU A 132 11.60 5.43 -0.64
C LEU A 132 12.45 5.96 -1.80
N GLU A 133 12.27 5.38 -2.98
CA GLU A 133 12.94 5.82 -4.19
C GLU A 133 12.10 6.87 -4.93
N LEU A 134 12.71 8.03 -5.21
CA LEU A 134 12.07 9.08 -5.99
C LEU A 134 12.23 8.81 -7.50
N VAL A 135 11.12 8.59 -8.19
CA VAL A 135 11.10 8.34 -9.64
C VAL A 135 11.09 9.64 -10.45
N SER A 136 10.34 10.65 -9.99
CA SER A 136 10.21 11.96 -10.64
C SER A 136 9.82 13.04 -9.62
N GLY A 137 10.18 14.30 -9.87
CA GLY A 137 9.83 15.44 -9.03
C GLY A 137 10.81 15.68 -7.88
N ARG A 138 10.29 15.96 -6.69
CA ARG A 138 11.04 16.19 -5.44
C ARG A 138 10.21 15.77 -4.23
N TRP A 139 10.89 15.47 -3.13
CA TRP A 139 10.26 15.30 -1.83
C TRP A 139 9.76 16.64 -1.27
N PHE A 140 8.96 16.54 -0.21
CA PHE A 140 8.57 17.68 0.60
C PHE A 140 9.79 18.36 1.22
N SER A 141 9.66 19.65 1.47
CA SER A 141 10.68 20.49 2.09
C SER A 141 10.02 21.58 2.92
N GLU A 142 10.77 22.19 3.84
CA GLU A 142 10.28 23.28 4.68
C GLU A 142 9.71 24.48 3.88
N GLU A 143 10.19 24.69 2.65
CA GLU A 143 9.71 25.76 1.75
C GLU A 143 8.23 25.56 1.35
N ASP A 144 7.75 24.32 1.39
CA ASP A 144 6.39 23.96 1.01
C ASP A 144 5.34 24.45 2.01
N ALA A 145 5.73 24.69 3.27
CA ALA A 145 4.83 25.20 4.31
C ALA A 145 4.31 26.62 4.02
N ALA A 146 4.97 27.35 3.12
CA ALA A 146 4.59 28.70 2.72
C ALA A 146 3.74 28.73 1.43
N LEU A 147 3.42 27.58 0.85
CA LEU A 147 2.68 27.49 -0.41
C LEU A 147 1.17 27.71 -0.20
N ASP A 148 0.55 28.34 -1.19
CA ASP A 148 -0.90 28.57 -1.25
C ASP A 148 -1.69 27.30 -1.66
N TRP A 149 -1.01 26.16 -1.79
CA TRP A 149 -1.54 24.88 -2.26
C TRP A 149 -0.86 23.74 -1.51
N GLU A 150 -1.55 22.60 -1.43
CA GLU A 150 -1.06 21.42 -0.74
C GLU A 150 -0.26 20.53 -1.70
N PRO A 151 1.06 20.38 -1.53
CA PRO A 151 1.87 19.53 -2.39
C PRO A 151 1.61 18.06 -2.07
N LEU A 152 1.67 17.21 -3.11
CA LEU A 152 1.38 15.79 -3.02
C LEU A 152 2.52 14.96 -3.57
N VAL A 153 2.80 13.85 -2.88
CA VAL A 153 3.62 12.77 -3.43
C VAL A 153 2.73 11.56 -3.62
N ILE A 154 2.70 11.03 -4.85
CA ILE A 154 1.88 9.88 -5.24
C ILE A 154 2.76 8.69 -5.58
N THR A 155 2.20 7.49 -5.41
CA THR A 155 2.90 6.26 -5.81
C THR A 155 2.90 6.09 -7.33
N GLN A 156 3.91 5.38 -7.86
CA GLN A 156 3.99 5.12 -9.30
C GLN A 156 2.71 4.48 -9.89
N PRO A 157 2.10 3.44 -9.27
CA PRO A 157 0.86 2.88 -9.80
C PRO A 157 -0.29 3.89 -9.86
N LEU A 158 -0.39 4.78 -8.86
CA LEU A 158 -1.40 5.84 -8.86
C LEU A 158 -1.13 6.88 -9.97
N SER A 159 0.13 7.21 -10.21
CA SER A 159 0.52 8.09 -11.32
C SER A 159 0.13 7.48 -12.67
N GLU A 160 0.42 6.19 -12.90
CA GLU A 160 0.06 5.49 -14.13
C GLU A 160 -1.46 5.38 -14.31
N GLU A 161 -2.21 5.24 -13.21
CA GLU A 161 -3.67 5.17 -13.23
C GLU A 161 -4.35 6.52 -13.53
N LEU A 162 -3.87 7.60 -12.92
CA LEU A 162 -4.47 8.93 -13.08
C LEU A 162 -3.99 9.66 -14.35
N PHE A 163 -2.72 9.51 -14.71
CA PHE A 163 -2.08 10.29 -15.79
C PHE A 163 -1.60 9.42 -16.96
N GLY A 164 -1.63 8.09 -16.85
CA GLY A 164 -1.19 7.19 -17.91
C GLY A 164 0.31 7.35 -18.23
N HIS A 165 0.60 7.98 -19.36
CA HIS A 165 1.96 8.29 -19.80
C HIS A 165 2.26 9.81 -19.81
N GLU A 166 1.34 10.62 -19.31
CA GLU A 166 1.55 12.06 -19.16
C GLU A 166 2.40 12.36 -17.92
N ASP A 167 3.08 13.50 -17.93
CA ASP A 167 3.89 13.94 -16.80
C ASP A 167 2.97 14.44 -15.67
N PRO A 168 2.97 13.78 -14.49
CA PRO A 168 2.12 14.18 -13.37
C PRO A 168 2.61 15.46 -12.67
N ILE A 169 3.86 15.89 -12.92
CA ILE A 169 4.45 17.01 -12.19
C ILE A 169 3.75 18.33 -12.54
N GLY A 170 3.30 19.03 -11.49
CA GLY A 170 2.59 20.31 -11.62
C GLY A 170 1.10 20.17 -12.00
N GLN A 171 0.59 18.95 -12.13
CA GLN A 171 -0.84 18.72 -12.33
C GLN A 171 -1.61 18.87 -11.01
N GLN A 172 -2.87 19.29 -11.10
CA GLN A 172 -3.78 19.35 -9.97
C GLN A 172 -4.71 18.14 -9.98
N ILE A 173 -5.04 17.64 -8.80
CA ILE A 173 -6.02 16.57 -8.62
C ILE A 173 -7.29 17.24 -8.04
N GLU A 174 -8.26 17.53 -8.92
CA GLU A 174 -9.43 18.42 -8.68
C GLU A 174 -10.37 17.98 -7.53
N GLU A 175 -10.24 16.77 -6.98
CA GLU A 175 -11.01 16.30 -5.82
C GLU A 175 -10.19 16.23 -4.51
N TRP A 176 -8.94 16.71 -4.51
CA TRP A 176 -8.19 16.89 -3.27
C TRP A 176 -8.60 18.21 -2.58
N GLY A 177 -9.72 18.17 -1.85
CA GLY A 177 -10.16 19.23 -0.94
C GLY A 177 -10.16 18.71 0.48
N GLY A 178 -9.24 19.23 1.31
CA GLY A 178 -9.10 18.85 2.71
C GLY A 178 -10.45 18.88 3.45
N ASP A 179 -10.73 17.81 4.19
CA ASP A 179 -11.71 17.82 5.26
C ASP A 179 -11.26 18.91 6.24
N ASP A 180 -11.98 20.03 6.31
CA ASP A 180 -11.84 21.09 7.30
C ASP A 180 -11.76 20.46 8.70
N ARG A 181 -10.55 20.19 9.18
CA ARG A 181 -10.27 19.83 10.58
C ARG A 181 -9.47 20.93 11.25
N ASP A 182 -9.95 22.14 11.07
CA ASP A 182 -9.84 23.18 12.10
C ASP A 182 -11.07 23.07 13.00
N GLY A 183 -10.90 22.36 14.13
CA GLY A 183 -11.91 22.19 15.18
C GLY A 183 -11.37 21.50 16.41
#